data_AF-A0A2S9GD87-F1
#
_entry.id   AF-A0A2S9GD87-F1
#
_cell.length_a   1.000
_cell.length_b   1.000
_cell.length_c   1.000
_cell.angle_alpha   90.00
_cell.angle_beta   90.00
_cell.angle_gamma   90.00
#
_symmetry.space_group_name_H-M   'P 1'
#
loop_
_entity.id
_entity.type
_entity.pdbx_description
1 polymer ?
#
loop_
_entity_poly.entity_id
_entity_poly.type
_entity_poly.pdbx_seq_one_letter_code
_entity_poly.pdbx_strand_id
1 'polypeptide(L)'
;SFAGQSWWVAVEDIGRLRDGVGVAVPVGVPMAFLEPIVDPLGELLSRYARTRGPFTTADAATRFGLGLRVAADVLGRLAADGKLV
;
A
#
# COMPACT_ATOMS: atom_id res chain seq x y z
N SER A 1 9.59 -4.65 -7.87
CA SER A 1 8.62 -4.31 -8.94
C SER A 1 7.23 -4.73 -8.48
N PHE A 2 6.21 -3.97 -8.83
CA PHE A 2 4.79 -4.28 -8.59
C PHE A 2 3.92 -3.42 -9.51
N ALA A 3 2.65 -3.80 -9.69
CA ALA A 3 1.72 -3.11 -10.60
C ALA A 3 2.26 -2.97 -12.04
N GLY A 4 3.03 -3.96 -12.51
CA GLY A 4 3.66 -3.92 -13.85
C GLY A 4 4.79 -2.90 -14.02
N GLN A 5 5.25 -2.26 -12.93
CA GLN A 5 6.27 -1.21 -12.97
C GLN A 5 7.39 -1.44 -11.92
N SER A 6 8.52 -0.78 -12.13
CA SER A 6 9.62 -0.72 -11.17
C SER A 6 9.55 0.58 -10.40
N TRP A 7 9.68 0.49 -9.08
CA TRP A 7 9.53 1.60 -8.15
C TRP A 7 10.74 1.69 -7.24
N TRP A 8 11.18 2.92 -6.97
CA TRP A 8 12.02 3.20 -5.82
C TRP A 8 11.13 3.32 -4.58
N VAL A 9 11.47 2.60 -3.52
CA VAL A 9 10.72 2.56 -2.27
C VAL A 9 11.71 2.55 -1.10
N ALA A 10 11.27 3.06 0.04
CA ALA A 10 12.03 3.00 1.28
C ALA A 10 12.10 1.54 1.78
N VAL A 11 13.20 1.15 2.41
CA VAL A 11 13.38 -0.23 2.89
C VAL A 11 12.36 -0.55 3.99
N GLU A 12 11.95 0.44 4.76
CA GLU A 12 10.95 0.38 5.83
C GLU A 12 9.55 -0.01 5.34
N ASP A 13 9.29 0.12 4.04
CA ASP A 13 8.01 -0.25 3.42
C ASP A 13 8.01 -1.68 2.90
N ILE A 14 9.13 -2.42 2.97
CA ILE A 14 9.22 -3.77 2.42
C ILE A 14 8.20 -4.73 3.04
N GLY A 15 7.97 -4.67 4.35
CA GLY A 15 6.93 -5.45 5.03
C GLY A 15 5.52 -5.12 4.50
N ARG A 16 5.20 -3.82 4.35
CA ARG A 16 3.90 -3.36 3.82
C ARG A 16 3.68 -3.84 2.38
N LEU A 17 4.72 -3.77 1.54
CA LEU A 17 4.65 -4.17 0.14
C LEU A 17 4.58 -5.69 -0.02
N ARG A 18 5.32 -6.44 0.81
CA ARG A 18 5.25 -7.91 0.88
C ARG A 18 3.83 -8.35 1.22
N ASP A 19 3.30 -7.84 2.33
CA ASP A 19 2.02 -8.31 2.87
C ASP A 19 0.82 -7.73 2.12
N GLY A 20 0.94 -6.52 1.57
CA GLY A 20 -0.15 -5.84 0.87
C GLY A 20 -0.28 -6.24 -0.60
N VAL A 21 0.83 -6.30 -1.33
CA VAL A 21 0.83 -6.48 -2.80
C VAL A 21 1.74 -7.62 -3.28
N GLY A 22 2.24 -8.45 -2.37
CA GLY A 22 3.02 -9.64 -2.71
C GLY A 22 4.42 -9.36 -3.24
N VAL A 23 5.01 -8.20 -2.93
CA VAL A 23 6.39 -7.90 -3.34
C VAL A 23 7.35 -8.88 -2.66
N ALA A 24 8.17 -9.55 -3.47
CA ALA A 24 9.20 -10.44 -2.96
C ALA A 24 10.22 -9.67 -2.12
N VAL A 25 10.58 -10.24 -0.97
CA VAL A 25 11.59 -9.66 -0.08
C VAL A 25 12.99 -10.01 -0.61
N PRO A 26 13.85 -9.02 -0.87
CA PRO A 26 15.24 -9.28 -1.25
C PRO A 26 16.02 -10.03 -0.16
N VAL A 27 17.00 -10.83 -0.57
CA VAL A 27 17.94 -11.47 0.37
C VAL A 27 18.73 -10.40 1.12
N GLY A 28 18.90 -10.59 2.44
CA GLY A 28 19.69 -9.70 3.29
C GLY A 28 18.90 -8.56 3.93
N VAL A 29 17.58 -8.45 3.70
CA VAL A 29 16.73 -7.49 4.43
C VAL A 29 16.71 -7.85 5.92
N PRO A 30 17.05 -6.91 6.84
CA PRO A 30 16.98 -7.15 8.27
C PRO A 30 15.58 -7.55 8.74
N MET A 31 15.50 -8.52 9.65
CA MET A 31 14.22 -9.02 10.19
C MET A 31 13.37 -7.94 10.87
N ALA A 32 14.00 -6.88 11.39
CA ALA A 32 13.31 -5.72 11.96
C ALA A 32 12.36 -5.01 10.97
N PHE A 33 12.60 -5.10 9.66
CA PHE A 33 11.71 -4.54 8.63
C PHE A 33 10.61 -5.51 8.16
N LEU A 34 10.62 -6.74 8.69
CA LEU A 34 9.75 -7.83 8.27
C LEU A 34 8.71 -8.19 9.34
N GLU A 35 8.65 -7.41 10.42
CA GLU A 35 7.64 -7.54 11.47
C GLU A 35 6.23 -7.51 10.86
N PRO A 36 5.30 -8.36 11.35
CA PRO A 36 3.94 -8.43 10.82
C PRO A 36 3.21 -7.10 10.92
N ILE A 37 2.52 -6.73 9.86
CA ILE A 37 1.71 -5.50 9.81
C ILE A 37 0.23 -5.89 9.79
N VAL A 38 -0.55 -5.29 10.69
CA VAL A 38 -1.97 -5.63 10.89
C VAL A 38 -2.84 -5.31 9.68
N ASP A 39 -2.66 -4.12 9.09
CA ASP A 39 -3.38 -3.71 7.86
C ASP A 39 -2.42 -3.11 6.83
N PRO A 40 -1.70 -3.96 6.06
CA PRO A 40 -0.71 -3.50 5.08
C PRO A 40 -1.33 -2.63 3.99
N LEU A 41 -2.52 -2.99 3.50
CA LEU A 41 -3.21 -2.23 2.45
C LEU A 41 -3.74 -0.89 2.98
N GLY A 42 -4.31 -0.87 4.18
CA GLY A 42 -4.73 0.36 4.83
C GLY A 42 -3.56 1.32 5.07
N GLU A 43 -2.41 0.80 5.50
CA GLU A 43 -1.17 1.58 5.67
C GLU A 43 -0.66 2.18 4.34
N LEU A 44 -0.60 1.37 3.26
CA LEU A 44 -0.17 1.82 1.94
C LEU A 44 -1.09 2.92 1.39
N LEU A 45 -2.41 2.71 1.48
CA LEU A 45 -3.40 3.66 0.98
C LEU A 45 -3.47 4.94 1.84
N SER A 46 -3.31 4.82 3.16
CA SER A 46 -3.23 6.00 4.04
C SER A 46 -1.98 6.84 3.76
N ARG A 47 -0.83 6.21 3.48
CA ARG A 47 0.40 6.91 3.08
C ARG A 47 0.25 7.58 1.71
N TYR A 48 -0.36 6.88 0.76
CA TYR A 48 -0.68 7.41 -0.55
C TYR A 48 -1.53 8.68 -0.46
N ALA A 49 -2.59 8.64 0.34
CA ALA A 49 -3.48 9.77 0.54
C ALA A 49 -2.83 10.95 1.26
N ARG A 50 -1.91 10.71 2.20
CA ARG A 50 -1.17 11.80 2.88
C ARG A 50 -0.24 12.58 1.96
N THR A 51 0.18 11.98 0.85
CA THR A 51 1.24 12.54 -0.03
C THR A 51 0.76 12.88 -1.43
N ARG A 52 -0.43 12.41 -1.83
CA ARG A 52 -1.09 12.80 -3.06
C ARG A 52 -2.38 13.53 -2.73
N GLY A 53 -2.58 14.68 -3.37
CA GLY A 53 -3.84 15.43 -3.36
C GLY A 53 -5.00 14.62 -3.95
N PRO A 54 -6.15 15.25 -4.29
CA PRO A 54 -7.35 14.50 -4.65
C PRO A 54 -7.04 13.44 -5.72
N PHE A 55 -7.42 12.21 -5.43
CA PHE A 55 -7.17 11.05 -6.27
C PHE A 55 -8.44 10.20 -6.33
N THR A 56 -8.57 9.44 -7.41
CA THR A 56 -9.67 8.50 -7.57
C THR A 56 -9.30 7.13 -7.02
N THR A 57 -10.29 6.31 -6.69
CA THR A 57 -10.09 4.89 -6.37
C THR A 57 -9.28 4.17 -7.47
N ALA A 58 -9.48 4.54 -8.73
CA ALA A 58 -8.75 3.97 -9.87
C ALA A 58 -7.26 4.35 -9.86
N ASP A 59 -6.91 5.57 -9.45
CA ASP A 59 -5.51 6.01 -9.32
C ASP A 59 -4.79 5.21 -8.25
N ALA A 60 -5.43 5.02 -7.10
CA ALA A 60 -4.90 4.22 -6.00
C ALA A 60 -4.78 2.74 -6.37
N ALA A 61 -5.80 2.19 -7.04
CA ALA A 61 -5.77 0.81 -7.55
C ALA A 61 -4.62 0.60 -8.54
N THR A 62 -4.46 1.52 -9.50
CA THR A 62 -3.38 1.47 -10.50
C THR A 62 -2.01 1.60 -9.85
N ARG A 63 -1.85 2.51 -8.87
CA ARG A 63 -0.57 2.72 -8.17
C ARG A 63 -0.01 1.45 -7.55
N PHE A 64 -0.88 0.62 -6.97
CA PHE A 64 -0.50 -0.56 -6.19
C PHE A 64 -0.81 -1.88 -6.91
N GLY A 65 -1.45 -1.84 -8.09
CA GLY A 65 -1.82 -3.05 -8.83
C GLY A 65 -2.98 -3.81 -8.19
N LEU A 66 -3.87 -3.10 -7.50
CA LEU A 66 -5.02 -3.67 -6.81
C LEU A 66 -6.21 -3.78 -7.75
N GLY A 67 -7.09 -4.74 -7.51
CA GLY A 67 -8.42 -4.73 -8.09
C GLY A 67 -9.21 -3.52 -7.59
N LEU A 68 -10.00 -2.88 -8.47
CA LEU A 68 -10.73 -1.66 -8.14
C LEU A 68 -11.64 -1.82 -6.91
N ARG A 69 -12.30 -2.99 -6.77
CA ARG A 69 -13.16 -3.28 -5.63
C ARG A 69 -12.38 -3.39 -4.32
N VAL A 70 -11.19 -3.99 -4.34
CA VAL A 70 -10.32 -4.08 -3.15
C VAL A 70 -9.87 -2.69 -2.70
N ALA A 71 -9.45 -1.84 -3.65
CA ALA A 71 -9.10 -0.47 -3.35
C ALA A 71 -10.29 0.33 -2.78
N ALA A 72 -11.48 0.17 -3.38
CA ALA A 72 -12.71 0.80 -2.89
C ALA A 72 -13.06 0.37 -1.47
N ASP A 73 -13.01 -0.92 -1.16
CA ASP A 73 -13.33 -1.47 0.15
C ASP A 73 -12.40 -0.91 1.24
N VAL A 74 -11.08 -0.84 0.96
CA VAL A 74 -10.12 -0.30 1.93
C VAL A 74 -10.25 1.21 2.08
N LEU A 75 -10.37 1.97 0.99
CA LEU A 75 -10.58 3.42 1.05
C LEU A 75 -11.90 3.78 1.74
N GLY A 76 -12.96 3.00 1.52
CA GLY A 76 -14.24 3.15 2.20
C GLY A 76 -14.13 2.95 3.71
N ARG A 77 -13.38 1.93 4.17
CA ARG A 77 -13.08 1.75 5.60
C ARG A 77 -12.29 2.93 6.17
N LEU A 78 -11.27 3.42 5.45
CA LEU A 78 -10.49 4.59 5.89
C LEU A 78 -11.33 5.87 5.97
N ALA A 79 -12.26 6.07 5.03
CA ALA A 79 -13.21 7.19 5.07
C ALA A 79 -14.19 7.05 6.25
N ALA A 80 -14.71 5.85 6.50
CA ALA A 80 -15.57 5.57 7.65
C ALA A 80 -14.86 5.79 9.00
N ASP A 81 -13.56 5.52 9.06
CA ASP A 81 -12.68 5.82 10.20
C ASP A 81 -12.35 7.33 10.34
N GLY A 82 -12.78 8.19 9.41
CA GLY A 82 -12.46 9.62 9.38
C GLY A 82 -11.02 9.93 8.98
N LYS A 83 -10.28 8.97 8.41
CA LYS A 83 -8.90 9.15 7.94
C LYS A 83 -8.82 9.76 6.54
N LEU A 84 -9.91 9.70 5.79
CA LEU A 84 -10.08 10.26 4.44
C LEU A 84 -11.43 10.99 4.35
N VAL A 85 -11.54 11.94 3.41
CA VAL A 85 -12.76 12.72 3.12
C VAL A 85 -13.10 12.72 1.64
#